data_AF-A0A7W8EXF8-F1
#
_entry.id   AF-A0A7W8EXF8-F1
#
_cell.length_a   1.000
_cell.length_b   1.000
_cell.length_c   1.000
_cell.angle_alpha   90.00
_cell.angle_beta   90.00
_cell.angle_gamma   90.00
#
_symmetry.space_group_name_H-M   'P 1'
#
loop_
_entity.id
_entity.type
_entity.pdbx_description
1 polymer ?
#
loop_
_entity_poly.entity_id
_entity_poly.type
_entity_poly.pdbx_seq_one_letter_code
_entity_poly.pdbx_strand_id
1 'polypeptide(L)'
;MRGSYDQAKEAIELRCGKVLGKRQAEHLVACAAVDIDGFYARRVPTPSTAPTTLVIQVDGKGIAMRPSGLRPATLKAHLKTPRAMRTRLAPGEKPHRKRMATLACVFDADPAPPGARTTSSPRRRAAAASGLRARDRSRGRSG
;
A
#
# COMPACT_ATOMS: atom_id res chain seq x y z
N MET A 1 -8.46 2.98 -13.85
CA MET A 1 -9.01 1.74 -14.45
C MET A 1 -10.47 1.57 -14.05
N ARG A 2 -11.40 1.79 -14.98
CA ARG A 2 -12.75 1.23 -14.88
C ARG A 2 -12.72 -0.03 -15.74
N GLY A 3 -12.99 -1.19 -15.14
CA GLY A 3 -12.84 -2.46 -15.85
C GLY A 3 -13.49 -3.58 -15.04
N SER A 4 -14.78 -3.84 -15.27
CA SER A 4 -15.38 -5.11 -14.83
C SER A 4 -14.67 -6.26 -15.54
N TYR A 5 -14.69 -7.47 -14.96
CA TYR A 5 -14.23 -8.70 -15.65
C TYR A 5 -14.84 -8.85 -17.04
N ASP A 6 -16.10 -8.42 -17.19
CA ASP A 6 -16.81 -8.49 -18.45
C ASP A 6 -16.19 -7.57 -19.52
N GLN A 7 -15.72 -6.38 -19.13
CA GLN A 7 -15.05 -5.45 -20.05
C GLN A 7 -13.67 -5.97 -20.49
N ALA A 8 -12.93 -6.62 -19.58
CA ALA A 8 -11.67 -7.24 -19.94
C ALA A 8 -11.88 -8.42 -20.90
N LYS A 9 -12.90 -9.24 -20.66
CA LYS A 9 -13.29 -10.34 -21.54
C LYS A 9 -13.69 -9.84 -22.93
N GLU A 10 -14.53 -8.80 -23.00
CA GLU A 10 -14.94 -8.19 -24.27
C GLU A 10 -13.74 -7.67 -25.06
N ALA A 11 -12.79 -7.00 -24.40
CA ALA A 11 -11.57 -6.53 -25.04
C ALA A 11 -10.70 -7.66 -25.63
N ILE A 12 -10.66 -8.82 -24.97
CA ILE A 12 -9.97 -10.01 -25.47
C ILE A 12 -10.74 -10.60 -26.66
N GLU A 13 -12.06 -10.72 -26.55
CA GLU A 13 -12.92 -11.23 -27.62
C GLU A 13 -12.83 -10.39 -28.89
N LEU A 14 -12.74 -9.06 -28.76
CA LEU A 14 -12.56 -8.14 -29.88
C LEU A 14 -11.24 -8.34 -30.63
N ARG A 15 -10.16 -8.73 -29.94
CA ARG A 15 -8.82 -8.86 -30.54
C ARG A 15 -8.50 -10.27 -31.00
N CYS A 16 -9.02 -11.28 -30.30
CA CYS A 16 -8.62 -12.67 -30.47
C CYS A 16 -9.77 -13.60 -30.85
N GLY A 17 -11.02 -13.10 -30.91
CA GLY A 17 -12.21 -13.93 -31.04
C GLY A 17 -12.59 -14.61 -29.72
N LYS A 18 -13.56 -15.53 -29.77
CA LYS A 18 -14.14 -16.18 -28.59
C LYS A 18 -13.22 -17.26 -28.01
N VAL A 19 -12.16 -16.83 -27.34
CA VAL A 19 -11.09 -17.71 -26.83
C VAL A 19 -11.19 -18.03 -25.33
N LEU A 20 -12.01 -17.29 -24.57
CA LEU A 20 -12.03 -17.40 -23.10
C LEU A 20 -13.42 -17.18 -22.50
N GLY A 21 -13.89 -18.15 -21.71
CA GLY A 21 -15.10 -18.00 -20.89
C GLY A 21 -14.85 -17.20 -19.62
N LYS A 22 -15.89 -16.56 -19.06
CA LYS A 22 -15.79 -15.75 -17.82
C LYS A 22 -15.19 -16.54 -16.65
N ARG A 23 -15.65 -17.78 -16.44
CA ARG A 23 -15.13 -18.66 -15.37
C ARG A 23 -13.65 -18.99 -15.55
N GLN A 24 -13.20 -19.18 -16.80
CA GLN A 24 -11.78 -19.43 -17.09
C GLN A 24 -10.95 -18.17 -16.83
N ALA A 25 -11.44 -16.99 -17.21
CA ALA A 25 -10.79 -15.72 -16.91
C ALA A 25 -10.64 -15.49 -15.39
N GLU A 26 -11.72 -15.71 -14.63
CA GLU A 26 -11.69 -15.61 -13.16
C GLU A 26 -10.69 -16.60 -12.55
N HIS A 27 -10.64 -17.84 -13.05
CA HIS A 27 -9.68 -18.85 -12.59
C HIS A 27 -8.23 -18.45 -12.88
N LEU A 28 -7.93 -17.99 -14.09
CA LEU A 28 -6.59 -17.53 -14.47
C LEU A 28 -6.11 -16.37 -13.60
N VAL A 29 -7.00 -15.40 -13.32
CA VAL A 29 -6.69 -14.29 -12.41
C VAL A 29 -6.40 -14.80 -11.00
N ALA A 30 -7.16 -15.78 -10.50
CA ALA A 30 -6.91 -16.37 -9.19
C ALA A 30 -5.57 -17.10 -9.14
N CYS A 31 -5.21 -17.87 -10.17
CA CYS A 31 -3.91 -18.54 -10.27
C CYS A 31 -2.74 -17.54 -10.34
N ALA A 32 -2.87 -16.50 -11.16
CA ALA A 32 -1.83 -15.47 -11.29
C ALA A 32 -1.61 -14.69 -9.97
N ALA A 33 -2.65 -14.50 -9.17
CA ALA A 33 -2.54 -13.81 -7.88
C ALA A 33 -1.74 -14.58 -6.82
N VAL A 34 -1.59 -15.90 -6.95
CA VAL A 34 -0.83 -16.73 -6.00
C VAL A 34 0.68 -16.54 -6.15
N ASP A 35 1.17 -16.20 -7.35
CA ASP A 35 2.60 -16.07 -7.64
C ASP A 35 3.15 -14.66 -7.32
N ILE A 36 2.46 -13.87 -6.50
CA ILE A 36 2.91 -12.50 -6.21
C ILE A 36 4.24 -12.49 -5.44
N ASP A 37 4.44 -13.46 -4.54
CA ASP A 37 5.68 -13.58 -3.77
C ASP A 37 6.87 -13.93 -4.70
N GLY A 38 6.66 -14.88 -5.62
CA GLY A 38 7.66 -15.26 -6.63
C GLY A 38 7.98 -14.12 -7.60
N PHE A 39 6.96 -13.36 -8.01
CA PHE A 39 7.13 -12.17 -8.84
C PHE A 39 8.04 -11.12 -8.20
N TYR A 40 7.82 -10.79 -6.92
CA TYR A 40 8.64 -9.80 -6.21
C TYR A 40 10.03 -10.34 -5.88
N ALA A 41 10.16 -11.63 -5.52
CA ALA A 41 11.46 -12.24 -5.26
C ALA A 41 12.39 -12.20 -6.49
N ARG A 42 11.85 -12.34 -7.71
CA ARG A 42 12.62 -12.23 -8.96
C ARG A 42 13.01 -10.80 -9.31
N ARG A 43 12.42 -9.79 -8.67
CA ARG A 43 12.56 -8.37 -9.03
C ARG A 43 13.23 -7.53 -7.94
N VAL A 44 14.05 -8.16 -7.10
CA VAL A 44 14.85 -7.43 -6.11
C VAL A 44 15.83 -6.53 -6.86
N PRO A 45 15.73 -5.19 -6.71
CA PRO A 45 16.63 -4.26 -7.39
C PRO A 45 18.04 -4.33 -6.79
N THR A 46 19.04 -4.14 -7.64
CA THR A 46 20.42 -3.94 -7.18
C THR A 46 20.51 -2.58 -6.47
N PRO A 47 21.20 -2.48 -5.31
CA PRO A 47 21.39 -1.20 -4.64
C PRO A 47 22.06 -0.17 -5.56
N SER A 48 21.51 1.04 -5.60
CA SER A 48 22.13 2.14 -6.34
C SER A 48 23.27 2.79 -5.56
N THR A 49 24.03 3.62 -6.26
CA THR A 49 25.16 4.39 -5.74
C THR A 49 24.70 5.63 -4.95
N ALA A 50 25.57 6.16 -4.09
CA ALA A 50 25.30 7.31 -3.23
C ALA A 50 24.66 8.57 -3.87
N PRO A 51 24.92 8.95 -5.14
CA PRO A 51 24.26 10.13 -5.73
C PRO A 51 22.78 9.94 -6.08
N THR A 52 22.27 8.70 -6.10
CA THR A 52 20.87 8.43 -6.44
C THR A 52 19.97 8.61 -5.23
N THR A 53 18.84 9.29 -5.40
CA THR A 53 17.91 9.56 -4.29
C THR A 53 17.08 8.33 -3.98
N LEU A 54 17.11 7.88 -2.72
CA LEU A 54 16.21 6.84 -2.24
C LEU A 54 14.84 7.43 -1.89
N VAL A 55 13.79 7.01 -2.58
CA VAL A 55 12.42 7.42 -2.33
C VAL A 55 11.66 6.30 -1.62
N ILE A 56 10.96 6.66 -0.54
CA ILE A 56 10.04 5.77 0.16
C ILE A 56 8.64 6.34 0.03
N GLN A 57 7.73 5.56 -0.54
CA GLN A 57 6.31 5.89 -0.62
C GLN A 57 5.50 4.85 0.15
N VAL A 58 4.55 5.31 0.94
CA VAL A 58 3.61 4.46 1.67
C VAL A 58 2.19 4.89 1.32
N ASP A 59 1.35 3.94 0.92
CA ASP A 59 -0.07 4.16 0.66
C ASP A 59 -0.92 3.14 1.44
N GLY A 60 -2.18 3.49 1.69
CA GLY A 60 -3.13 2.68 2.42
C GLY A 60 -4.48 2.64 1.73
N LYS A 61 -4.97 1.44 1.41
CA LYS A 61 -6.33 1.22 0.89
C LYS A 61 -7.17 0.38 1.85
N GLY A 62 -8.35 0.90 2.22
CA GLY A 62 -9.37 0.09 2.88
C GLY A 62 -9.92 -0.97 1.93
N ILE A 63 -9.61 -2.25 2.18
CA ILE A 63 -10.08 -3.42 1.42
C ILE A 63 -11.16 -4.19 2.18
N ALA A 64 -12.18 -4.68 1.47
CA ALA A 64 -13.16 -5.60 2.04
C ALA A 64 -12.56 -7.01 2.06
N MET A 65 -12.44 -7.62 3.25
CA MET A 65 -11.82 -8.94 3.38
C MET A 65 -12.79 -10.05 3.00
N ARG A 66 -12.26 -11.13 2.42
CA ARG A 66 -12.93 -12.44 2.38
C ARG A 66 -13.14 -12.96 3.81
N PRO A 67 -14.16 -13.80 4.08
CA PRO A 67 -14.44 -14.31 5.42
C PRO A 67 -13.22 -14.94 6.11
N SER A 68 -12.43 -15.74 5.38
CA SER A 68 -11.21 -16.38 5.90
C SER A 68 -10.10 -15.40 6.30
N GLY A 69 -10.17 -14.13 5.90
CA GLY A 69 -9.23 -13.08 6.27
C GLY A 69 -9.71 -12.14 7.39
N LEU A 70 -10.87 -12.41 8.00
CA LEU A 70 -11.40 -11.61 9.10
C LEU A 70 -10.71 -11.94 10.43
N ARG A 71 -10.63 -10.97 11.36
CA ARG A 71 -10.19 -11.24 12.74
C ARG A 71 -11.22 -12.16 13.42
N PRO A 72 -10.85 -13.03 14.36
CA PRO A 72 -11.79 -13.97 14.99
C PRO A 72 -13.08 -13.31 15.51
N ALA A 73 -12.97 -12.17 16.19
CA ALA A 73 -14.13 -11.42 16.68
C ALA A 73 -15.03 -10.89 15.53
N THR A 74 -14.43 -10.37 14.46
CA THR A 74 -15.16 -9.87 13.28
C THR A 74 -15.75 -11.01 12.45
N LEU A 75 -15.06 -12.15 12.37
CA LEU A 75 -15.56 -13.36 11.72
C LEU A 75 -16.80 -13.88 12.46
N LYS A 76 -16.75 -13.97 13.79
CA LYS A 76 -17.90 -14.36 14.63
C LYS A 76 -19.10 -13.44 14.38
N ALA A 77 -18.89 -12.13 14.28
CA ALA A 77 -19.95 -11.19 13.94
C ALA A 77 -20.45 -11.38 12.50
N HIS A 78 -19.55 -11.59 11.53
CA HIS A 78 -19.90 -11.84 10.14
C HIS A 78 -20.76 -13.09 9.95
N LEU A 79 -20.45 -14.18 10.67
CA LEU A 79 -21.23 -15.43 10.60
C LEU A 79 -22.62 -15.30 11.24
N LYS A 80 -22.77 -14.45 12.27
CA LYS A 80 -24.04 -14.20 12.95
C LYS A 80 -24.98 -13.26 12.19
N THR A 81 -24.45 -12.52 11.22
CA THR A 81 -25.22 -11.49 10.51
C THR A 81 -25.18 -11.77 9.01
N PRO A 82 -26.18 -12.48 8.46
CA PRO A 82 -26.26 -12.69 7.02
C PRO A 82 -26.34 -11.34 6.30
N ARG A 83 -25.63 -11.22 5.17
CA ARG A 83 -25.66 -9.99 4.38
C ARG A 83 -27.05 -9.82 3.77
N ALA A 84 -27.77 -8.80 4.23
CA ALA A 84 -29.08 -8.42 3.67
C ALA A 84 -28.97 -7.91 2.22
N MET A 85 -27.82 -7.32 1.85
CA MET A 85 -27.60 -6.76 0.50
C MET A 85 -26.26 -7.22 -0.10
N ARG A 86 -26.26 -7.54 -1.40
CA ARG A 86 -25.08 -8.02 -2.13
C ARG A 86 -24.07 -6.92 -2.44
N THR A 87 -24.53 -5.76 -2.91
CA THR A 87 -23.68 -4.71 -3.50
C THR A 87 -23.45 -3.49 -2.60
N ARG A 88 -24.27 -3.30 -1.57
CA ARG A 88 -24.23 -2.15 -0.65
C ARG A 88 -24.43 -2.63 0.79
N LEU A 89 -24.11 -1.76 1.75
CA LEU A 89 -24.40 -2.00 3.16
C LEU A 89 -25.89 -1.76 3.40
N ALA A 90 -26.50 -2.58 4.24
CA ALA A 90 -27.86 -2.34 4.69
C ALA A 90 -27.90 -1.11 5.63
N PRO A 91 -29.05 -0.42 5.75
CA PRO A 91 -29.22 0.65 6.73
C PRO A 91 -28.85 0.15 8.14
N GLY A 92 -28.04 0.93 8.87
CA GLY A 92 -27.55 0.55 10.21
C GLY A 92 -26.40 -0.47 10.23
N GLU A 93 -26.01 -1.05 9.09
CA GLU A 93 -24.82 -1.91 9.02
C GLU A 93 -23.56 -1.04 9.15
N LYS A 94 -22.72 -1.38 10.13
CA LYS A 94 -21.53 -0.59 10.46
C LYS A 94 -20.63 -0.38 9.22
N PRO A 95 -20.46 0.87 8.75
CA PRO A 95 -19.45 1.17 7.74
C PRO A 95 -18.05 0.89 8.34
N HIS A 96 -17.05 0.63 7.49
CA HIS A 96 -15.65 0.39 7.90
C HIS A 96 -15.31 -1.01 8.46
N ARG A 97 -15.96 -2.09 8.00
CA ARG A 97 -15.38 -3.46 8.12
C ARG A 97 -14.15 -3.69 7.24
N LYS A 98 -13.72 -2.68 6.49
CA LYS A 98 -12.59 -2.77 5.57
C LYS A 98 -11.29 -2.77 6.38
N ARG A 99 -10.37 -3.67 6.07
CA ARG A 99 -9.01 -3.64 6.62
C ARG A 99 -8.18 -2.67 5.80
N MET A 100 -7.25 -1.97 6.44
CA MET A 100 -6.25 -1.22 5.69
C MET A 100 -5.23 -2.20 5.13
N ALA A 101 -5.16 -2.30 3.81
CA ALA A 101 -4.01 -2.84 3.11
C ALA A 101 -3.03 -1.68 2.94
N THR A 102 -1.91 -1.76 3.64
CA THR A 102 -0.83 -0.78 3.53
C THR A 102 0.26 -1.36 2.65
N LEU A 103 0.68 -0.62 1.64
CA LEU A 103 1.80 -0.96 0.78
C LEU A 103 2.88 0.10 0.97
N ALA A 104 4.12 -0.35 1.12
CA ALA A 104 5.30 0.49 1.08
C ALA A 104 6.14 0.09 -0.14
N CYS A 105 6.60 1.06 -0.90
CA CYS A 105 7.59 0.84 -1.94
C CYS A 105 8.82 1.71 -1.68
N VAL A 106 9.97 1.12 -1.96
CA VAL A 106 11.27 1.79 -1.92
C VAL A 106 11.80 1.72 -3.35
N PHE A 107 12.16 2.87 -3.91
CA PHE A 107 12.70 2.94 -5.25
C PHE A 107 13.70 4.09 -5.37
N ASP A 108 14.63 3.91 -6.28
CA ASP A 108 15.62 4.90 -6.64
C ASP A 108 15.01 5.91 -7.62
N ALA A 109 15.29 7.19 -7.40
CA ALA A 109 14.93 8.27 -8.29
C ALA A 109 16.20 8.99 -8.75
N ASP A 110 16.44 8.94 -10.07
CA ASP A 110 17.53 9.71 -10.66
C ASP A 110 17.27 11.21 -10.48
N PRO A 111 18.34 11.99 -10.21
CA PRO A 111 18.21 13.43 -10.08
C PRO A 111 17.65 14.04 -11.37
N ALA A 112 16.71 14.96 -11.23
CA ALA A 112 16.14 15.66 -12.38
C ALA A 112 17.23 16.43 -13.14
N PRO A 113 17.13 16.56 -14.49
CA PRO A 113 18.06 17.34 -15.27
C PRO A 113 18.13 18.80 -14.77
N PRO A 114 19.30 19.46 -14.84
CA PRO A 114 19.43 20.87 -14.48
C PRO A 114 18.41 21.74 -15.24
N GLY A 115 17.64 22.56 -14.51
CA GLY A 115 16.60 23.43 -15.07
C GLY A 115 15.16 22.90 -14.95
N ALA A 116 14.97 21.65 -14.53
CA ALA A 116 13.65 21.17 -14.11
C ALA A 116 13.22 21.89 -12.83
N ARG A 117 12.05 22.55 -12.84
CA ARG A 117 11.50 23.22 -11.64
C ARG A 117 11.00 22.17 -10.66
N THR A 118 11.85 21.73 -9.75
CA THR A 118 11.52 20.76 -8.69
C THR A 118 10.63 21.42 -7.62
N THR A 119 9.39 20.97 -7.45
CA THR A 119 8.46 21.47 -6.40
C THR A 119 8.64 20.80 -5.04
N SER A 120 9.46 19.75 -4.95
CA SER A 120 9.74 19.04 -3.69
C SER A 120 11.04 19.53 -3.05
N SER A 121 11.05 20.74 -2.49
CA SER A 121 12.08 21.06 -1.50
C SER A 121 11.72 20.38 -0.17
N PRO A 122 12.63 19.62 0.46
CA PRO A 122 12.38 19.17 1.82
C PRO A 122 12.34 20.43 2.70
N ARG A 123 11.20 20.69 3.35
CA ARG A 123 11.15 21.71 4.41
C ARG A 123 12.25 21.39 5.41
N ARG A 124 13.32 22.21 5.46
CA ARG A 124 14.33 22.13 6.52
C ARG A 124 13.59 22.14 7.85
N ARG A 125 13.61 21.03 8.59
CA ARG A 125 13.38 21.07 10.03
C ARG A 125 14.52 21.90 10.59
N ALA A 126 14.21 23.11 11.06
CA ALA A 126 15.14 23.88 11.84
C ALA A 126 15.57 23.00 13.03
N ALA A 127 16.87 22.70 13.11
CA ALA A 127 17.46 22.10 14.29
C ALA A 127 17.23 23.08 15.44
N ALA A 128 16.33 22.74 16.37
CA ALA A 128 16.26 23.43 17.65
C ALA A 128 17.58 23.12 18.38
N ALA A 129 18.44 24.14 18.46
CA ALA A 129 19.67 24.09 19.23
C ALA A 129 19.33 23.74 20.68
N SER A 130 19.70 22.55 21.13
CA SER A 130 19.65 22.16 22.53
C SER A 130 20.77 22.88 23.29
N GLY A 131 20.48 24.09 23.75
CA GLY A 131 21.30 24.79 24.73
C GLY A 131 20.97 24.29 26.14
N LEU A 132 21.43 23.09 26.52
CA LEU A 132 21.58 22.74 27.93
C LEU A 132 23.03 23.03 28.34
N ARG A 133 23.25 24.22 28.92
CA ARG A 133 24.48 24.51 29.68
C ARG A 133 24.54 23.53 30.85
N ALA A 134 25.54 22.65 30.82
CA ALA A 134 25.93 21.86 31.97
C ALA A 134 26.26 22.82 33.13
N ARG A 135 25.51 22.71 34.23
CA ARG A 135 25.89 23.35 35.50
C ARG A 135 27.11 22.61 36.03
N ASP A 136 28.24 23.30 36.01
CA ASP A 136 29.49 22.88 36.63
C ASP A 136 29.26 22.63 38.13
N ARG A 137 29.43 21.38 38.56
CA ARG A 137 29.56 21.03 39.97
C ARG A 137 31.06 21.04 40.28
N SER A 138 31.57 22.21 40.68
CA SER A 138 32.89 22.30 41.28
C SER A 138 32.85 23.07 42.60
N ARG A 139 33.02 22.29 43.67
CA ARG A 139 33.83 22.58 44.86
C ARG A 139 33.39 23.73 45.79
N GLY A 140 32.57 23.38 46.78
CA GLY A 140 32.58 24.03 48.09
C GLY A 140 33.56 23.31 49.01
N ARG A 141 34.74 23.92 49.25
CA ARG A 141 35.61 23.65 50.39
C ARG A 141 36.44 24.91 50.66
N SER A 142 36.63 25.20 51.95
CA SER A 142 37.45 26.23 52.62
C SER A 142 36.92 27.67 52.68
N GLY A 143 36.80 28.16 53.91
CA GLY A 143 36.60 29.56 54.29
C GLY A 143 35.72 29.70 55.51
#